data_AF-A0A7C4DJY9-F1
#
_entry.id   AF-A0A7C4DJY9-F1
#
_cell.length_a   1.000
_cell.length_b   1.000
_cell.length_c   1.000
_cell.angle_alpha   90.00
_cell.angle_beta   90.00
_cell.angle_gamma   90.00
#
_symmetry.space_group_name_H-M   'P 1'
#
loop_
_entity.id
_entity.type
_entity.pdbx_description
1 polymer ?
#
loop_
_entity_poly.entity_id
_entity_poly.type
_entity_poly.pdbx_seq_one_letter_code
_entity_poly.pdbx_strand_id
1 'polypeptide(L)'
;MVIGDGGAEQFRPRATEPETGTYGKGFKMIDWDEILEDVDWKKFAGLAVLGIVVIVAAVLIGMDWHNSSTLKVLLESDLKQADSFRKSWSESNLKPAEQLEVLRSELEKELQATGVSLPLALDPADLENRIREAASQTRVSISRLNALPARIDGYAKILPFQVVFDAPDVGSSKTFLARLRQIEIPHTFSSDAVRLSGTLNIRLDFFSFDEAAFKEITDCNVKVTIPTIMPRDISGIYLFKGRVKELKAKVDQETASMVDVKRKFTTSCEVQNQIDRLTNQLEIINSIKSTSP
;
A
#
# COMPACT_ATOMS: atom_id res chain seq x y z
N MET A 1 41.87 -42.94 18.13
CA MET A 1 41.46 -42.92 19.56
C MET A 1 39.97 -43.25 19.55
N VAL A 2 39.54 -44.50 19.39
CA VAL A 2 39.66 -45.69 20.26
C VAL A 2 39.05 -45.44 21.65
N ILE A 3 37.82 -45.97 21.79
CA ILE A 3 37.14 -46.57 22.97
C ILE A 3 36.70 -45.57 24.07
N GLY A 4 35.54 -45.65 24.73
CA GLY A 4 34.44 -46.65 24.83
C GLY A 4 33.23 -45.95 25.48
N ASP A 5 31.98 -46.40 25.34
CA ASP A 5 31.36 -47.64 25.81
C ASP A 5 31.56 -47.97 27.30
N GLY A 6 30.43 -48.10 28.01
CA GLY A 6 30.31 -48.58 29.38
C GLY A 6 29.82 -47.48 30.35
N GLY A 7 28.77 -47.65 31.13
CA GLY A 7 27.99 -48.84 31.41
C GLY A 7 26.85 -48.49 32.37
N ALA A 8 25.78 -49.28 32.30
CA ALA A 8 24.69 -49.28 33.23
C ALA A 8 25.17 -49.78 34.60
N GLU A 9 25.06 -48.95 35.65
CA GLU A 9 25.21 -49.42 37.03
C GLU A 9 23.85 -49.81 37.61
N GLN A 10 23.71 -51.13 37.71
CA GLN A 10 22.71 -51.85 38.49
C GLN A 10 22.93 -51.57 39.98
N PHE A 11 21.94 -50.96 40.64
CA PHE A 11 21.85 -51.03 42.10
C PHE A 11 21.12 -52.32 42.51
N ARG A 12 21.91 -53.31 42.95
CA ARG A 12 21.47 -54.42 43.81
C ARG A 12 21.74 -54.06 45.27
N PRO A 13 20.77 -54.21 46.18
CA PRO A 13 21.07 -54.54 47.55
C PRO A 13 20.95 -56.05 47.80
N ARG A 14 22.09 -56.59 48.25
CA ARG A 14 22.34 -57.77 49.07
C ARG A 14 21.14 -58.62 49.52
N ALA A 15 21.27 -59.91 49.19
CA ALA A 15 20.63 -61.01 49.89
C ALA A 15 21.16 -61.10 51.33
N THR A 16 20.24 -61.16 52.29
CA THR A 16 20.43 -61.83 53.59
C THR A 16 19.76 -63.20 53.50
N GLU A 17 20.47 -64.24 53.92
CA GLU A 17 20.04 -65.64 53.91
C GLU A 17 18.75 -65.85 54.72
N PRO A 18 17.89 -66.81 54.33
CA PRO A 18 16.71 -67.16 55.08
C PRO A 18 17.05 -68.16 56.19
N GLU A 19 16.79 -67.79 57.44
CA GLU A 19 16.67 -68.76 58.52
C GLU A 19 15.39 -69.57 58.34
N THR A 20 15.56 -70.88 58.29
CA THR A 20 14.51 -71.89 58.32
C THR A 20 13.73 -71.81 59.62
N GLY A 21 12.47 -71.38 59.54
CA GLY A 21 11.49 -71.44 60.62
C GLY A 21 10.14 -71.92 60.09
N THR A 22 9.92 -73.23 60.15
CA THR A 22 8.58 -73.83 60.14
C THR A 22 7.68 -73.16 61.17
N TYR A 23 6.42 -72.86 60.83
CA TYR A 23 5.19 -73.34 61.51
C TYR A 23 3.97 -72.72 60.81
N GLY A 24 3.02 -73.57 60.46
CA GLY A 24 1.87 -73.22 59.64
C GLY A 24 0.82 -72.34 60.32
N LYS A 25 0.01 -71.70 59.48
CA LYS A 25 -1.40 -71.33 59.71
C LYS A 25 -2.00 -71.02 58.35
N GLY A 26 -3.19 -71.56 58.11
CA GLY A 26 -3.79 -71.67 56.78
C GLY A 26 -3.94 -70.34 56.04
N PHE A 27 -3.53 -70.34 54.78
CA PHE A 27 -4.12 -69.45 53.79
C PHE A 27 -5.58 -69.88 53.61
N LYS A 28 -6.51 -69.10 54.18
CA LYS A 28 -7.87 -69.03 53.63
C LYS A 28 -7.69 -68.60 52.18
N MET A 29 -7.94 -69.50 51.23
CA MET A 29 -8.29 -69.08 49.88
C MET A 29 -9.48 -68.13 50.04
N ILE A 30 -9.33 -66.90 49.56
CA ILE A 30 -10.47 -66.05 49.31
C ILE A 30 -11.18 -66.77 48.15
N ASP A 31 -12.30 -67.45 48.46
CA ASP A 31 -13.22 -67.94 47.45
C ASP A 31 -13.78 -66.72 46.72
N TRP A 32 -13.14 -66.36 45.61
CA TRP A 32 -13.57 -65.27 44.74
C TRP A 32 -14.95 -65.56 44.14
N ASP A 33 -15.34 -66.83 44.08
CA ASP A 33 -16.64 -67.27 43.55
C ASP A 33 -17.79 -66.85 44.47
N GLU A 34 -17.61 -66.84 45.80
CA GLU A 34 -18.64 -66.43 46.77
C GLU A 34 -18.79 -64.89 46.84
N ILE A 35 -17.75 -64.13 46.50
CA ILE A 35 -17.82 -62.66 46.38
C ILE A 35 -18.45 -62.24 45.03
N LEU A 36 -18.33 -63.06 43.98
CA LEU A 36 -18.87 -62.76 42.65
C LEU A 36 -20.37 -63.09 42.50
N GLU A 37 -20.93 -63.98 43.33
CA GLU A 37 -22.33 -64.40 43.22
C GLU A 37 -23.32 -63.33 43.70
N ASP A 38 -22.91 -62.45 44.62
CA ASP A 38 -23.73 -61.33 45.14
C ASP A 38 -23.44 -59.97 44.47
N VAL A 39 -22.42 -59.89 43.61
CA VAL A 39 -22.16 -58.68 42.84
C VAL A 39 -23.06 -58.70 41.61
N ASP A 40 -24.16 -57.94 41.70
CA ASP A 40 -25.12 -57.69 40.63
C ASP A 40 -24.39 -57.03 39.42
N TRP A 41 -23.72 -57.85 38.61
CA TRP A 41 -22.75 -57.42 37.59
C TRP A 41 -23.39 -56.49 36.55
N LYS A 42 -24.71 -56.60 36.36
CA LYS A 42 -25.52 -55.71 35.52
C LYS A 42 -25.56 -54.28 36.07
N LYS A 43 -25.61 -54.11 37.39
CA LYS A 43 -25.51 -52.80 38.06
C LYS A 43 -24.08 -52.25 37.99
N PHE A 44 -23.07 -53.10 38.17
CA PHE A 44 -21.66 -52.69 38.08
C PHE A 44 -21.25 -52.30 36.65
N ALA A 45 -21.66 -53.09 35.64
CA ALA A 45 -21.48 -52.78 34.23
C ALA A 45 -22.25 -51.51 33.83
N GLY A 46 -23.47 -51.33 34.33
CA GLY A 46 -24.24 -50.10 34.14
C GLY A 46 -23.53 -48.86 34.71
N LEU A 47 -22.92 -48.99 35.89
CA LEU A 47 -22.19 -47.91 36.55
C LEU A 47 -20.85 -47.60 35.87
N ALA A 48 -20.16 -48.62 35.34
CA ALA A 48 -18.96 -48.47 34.54
C ALA A 48 -19.23 -47.77 33.20
N VAL A 49 -20.30 -48.16 32.48
CA VAL A 49 -20.71 -47.50 31.24
C VAL A 49 -21.10 -46.05 31.51
N LEU A 50 -21.84 -45.77 32.58
CA LEU A 50 -22.23 -44.41 32.96
C LEU A 50 -21.00 -43.56 33.35
N GLY A 51 -20.02 -44.14 34.04
CA GLY A 51 -18.73 -43.50 34.32
C GLY A 51 -17.95 -43.14 33.06
N ILE A 52 -17.89 -44.06 32.08
CA ILE A 52 -17.25 -43.80 30.77
C ILE A 52 -17.99 -42.68 30.03
N VAL A 53 -19.32 -42.69 30.02
CA VAL A 53 -20.13 -41.62 29.39
C VAL A 53 -19.88 -40.26 30.04
N VAL A 54 -19.74 -40.19 31.37
CA VAL A 54 -19.41 -38.96 32.09
C VAL A 54 -18.00 -38.47 31.78
N ILE A 55 -17.01 -39.37 31.70
CA ILE A 55 -15.64 -39.02 31.31
C ILE A 55 -15.61 -38.51 29.87
N VAL A 56 -16.28 -39.19 28.95
CA VAL A 56 -16.38 -38.77 27.54
C VAL A 56 -17.08 -37.40 27.45
N ALA A 57 -18.17 -37.18 28.19
CA ALA A 57 -18.84 -35.88 28.25
C ALA A 57 -17.92 -34.78 28.82
N ALA A 58 -17.16 -35.06 29.87
CA ALA A 58 -16.22 -34.11 30.47
C ALA A 58 -15.05 -33.77 29.52
N VAL A 59 -14.51 -34.75 28.79
CA VAL A 59 -13.49 -34.53 27.77
C VAL A 59 -14.04 -33.71 26.61
N LEU A 60 -15.25 -34.02 26.12
CA LEU A 60 -15.90 -33.24 25.06
C LEU A 60 -16.16 -31.80 25.49
N ILE A 61 -16.65 -31.58 26.72
CA ILE A 61 -16.85 -30.24 27.31
C ILE A 61 -15.50 -29.51 27.46
N GLY A 62 -14.45 -30.19 27.91
CA GLY A 62 -13.11 -29.62 28.06
C GLY A 62 -12.47 -29.24 26.72
N MET A 63 -12.58 -30.10 25.71
CA MET A 63 -12.12 -29.82 24.34
C MET A 63 -12.88 -28.66 23.72
N ASP A 64 -14.21 -28.62 23.87
CA ASP A 64 -15.05 -27.54 23.34
C ASP A 64 -14.81 -26.21 24.07
N TRP A 65 -14.55 -26.23 25.38
CA TRP A 65 -14.14 -25.04 26.12
C TRP A 65 -12.77 -24.53 25.64
N HIS A 66 -11.78 -25.41 25.52
CA HIS A 66 -10.45 -25.02 25.01
C HIS A 66 -10.52 -24.44 23.59
N ASN A 67 -11.29 -25.07 22.70
CA ASN A 67 -11.52 -24.60 21.34
C ASN A 67 -12.23 -23.25 21.32
N SER A 68 -13.29 -23.08 22.12
CA SER A 68 -14.05 -21.83 22.23
C SER A 68 -13.20 -20.67 22.77
N SER A 69 -12.38 -20.92 23.80
CA SER A 69 -11.43 -19.94 24.34
C SER A 69 -10.35 -19.56 23.33
N THR A 70 -9.79 -20.54 22.62
CA THR A 70 -8.77 -20.28 21.59
C THR A 70 -9.35 -19.45 20.43
N LEU A 71 -10.54 -19.82 19.94
CA LEU A 71 -11.23 -19.06 18.91
C LEU A 71 -11.55 -17.64 19.34
N LYS A 72 -11.97 -17.45 20.60
CA LYS A 72 -12.21 -16.12 21.17
C LYS A 72 -10.95 -15.26 21.10
N VAL A 73 -9.79 -15.78 21.56
CA VAL A 73 -8.51 -15.04 21.53
C VAL A 73 -8.11 -14.68 20.09
N LEU A 74 -8.28 -15.61 19.14
CA LEU A 74 -7.97 -15.36 17.73
C LEU A 74 -8.88 -14.27 17.14
N LEU A 75 -10.18 -14.35 17.37
CA LEU A 75 -11.14 -13.34 16.89
C LEU A 75 -10.91 -11.96 17.55
N GLU A 76 -10.55 -11.91 18.83
CA GLU A 76 -10.18 -10.64 19.50
C GLU A 76 -8.89 -10.04 18.91
N SER A 77 -7.92 -10.89 18.55
CA SER A 77 -6.71 -10.45 17.83
C SER A 77 -7.05 -9.91 16.45
N ASP A 78 -7.89 -10.62 15.69
CA ASP A 78 -8.34 -10.20 14.35
C ASP A 78 -9.07 -8.84 14.43
N LEU A 79 -9.92 -8.62 15.46
CA LEU A 79 -10.56 -7.32 15.71
C LEU A 79 -9.56 -6.21 16.00
N LYS A 80 -8.55 -6.46 16.85
CA LYS A 80 -7.52 -5.44 17.16
C LYS A 80 -6.73 -5.06 15.91
N GLN A 81 -6.41 -6.02 15.06
CA GLN A 81 -5.71 -5.77 13.81
C GLN A 81 -6.56 -4.92 12.86
N ALA A 82 -7.85 -5.24 12.73
CA ALA A 82 -8.78 -4.46 11.91
C ALA A 82 -8.98 -3.02 12.43
N ASP A 83 -9.15 -2.84 13.74
CA ASP A 83 -9.29 -1.51 14.36
C ASP A 83 -8.01 -0.67 14.24
N SER A 84 -6.84 -1.29 14.41
CA SER A 84 -5.55 -0.62 14.21
C SER A 84 -5.38 -0.16 12.77
N PHE A 85 -5.71 -1.01 11.79
CA PHE A 85 -5.70 -0.61 10.38
C PHE A 85 -6.64 0.57 10.15
N ARG A 86 -7.90 0.45 10.61
CA ARG A 86 -8.89 1.52 10.46
C ARG A 86 -8.37 2.84 10.99
N LYS A 87 -7.90 2.89 12.25
CA LYS A 87 -7.38 4.11 12.88
C LYS A 87 -6.24 4.73 12.07
N SER A 88 -5.25 3.93 11.65
CA SER A 88 -4.10 4.44 10.90
C SER A 88 -4.47 5.12 9.57
N TRP A 89 -5.57 4.71 8.94
CA TRP A 89 -5.99 5.22 7.63
C TRP A 89 -7.19 6.17 7.70
N SER A 90 -8.04 6.06 8.72
CA SER A 90 -9.17 6.98 8.95
C SER A 90 -8.73 8.30 9.55
N GLU A 91 -7.62 8.32 10.30
CA GLU A 91 -7.02 9.54 10.87
C GLU A 91 -6.06 10.24 9.90
N SER A 92 -5.98 9.79 8.64
CA SER A 92 -5.17 10.51 7.66
C SER A 92 -5.72 11.93 7.48
N ASN A 93 -4.82 12.92 7.40
CA ASN A 93 -5.19 14.32 7.18
C ASN A 93 -5.76 14.60 5.77
N LEU A 94 -5.93 13.58 4.93
CA LEU A 94 -6.54 13.72 3.62
C LEU A 94 -8.01 14.10 3.76
N LYS A 95 -8.41 15.12 3.00
CA LYS A 95 -9.81 15.50 2.88
C LYS A 95 -10.59 14.39 2.16
N PRO A 96 -11.92 14.28 2.41
CA PRO A 96 -12.76 13.38 1.65
C PRO A 96 -12.69 13.67 0.14
N ALA A 97 -12.72 12.62 -0.67
CA ALA A 97 -12.68 12.71 -2.13
C ALA A 97 -13.70 13.71 -2.69
N GLU A 98 -14.91 13.76 -2.14
CA GLU A 98 -15.97 14.68 -2.62
C GLU A 98 -15.57 16.16 -2.48
N GLN A 99 -14.83 16.52 -1.44
CA GLN A 99 -14.32 17.88 -1.25
C GLN A 99 -13.13 18.17 -2.17
N LEU A 100 -12.28 17.18 -2.38
CA LEU A 100 -11.14 17.27 -3.29
C LEU A 100 -11.62 17.42 -4.74
N GLU A 101 -12.67 16.70 -5.15
CA GLU A 101 -13.26 16.78 -6.48
C GLU A 101 -13.74 18.20 -6.84
N VAL A 102 -14.30 18.93 -5.87
CA VAL A 102 -14.68 20.33 -6.05
C VAL A 102 -13.45 21.19 -6.35
N LEU A 103 -12.38 21.03 -5.56
CA LEU A 103 -11.13 21.75 -5.75
C LEU A 103 -10.45 21.39 -7.08
N ARG A 104 -10.45 20.10 -7.46
CA ARG A 104 -9.93 19.64 -8.76
C ARG A 104 -10.67 20.33 -9.89
N SER A 105 -12.00 20.35 -9.85
CA SER A 105 -12.82 20.99 -10.88
C SER A 105 -12.58 22.50 -10.97
N GLU A 106 -12.32 23.17 -9.84
CA GLU A 106 -11.97 24.59 -9.81
C GLU A 106 -10.62 24.84 -10.49
N LEU A 107 -9.60 24.06 -10.13
CA LEU A 107 -8.26 24.15 -10.74
C LEU A 107 -8.25 23.79 -12.23
N GLU A 108 -9.04 22.80 -12.65
CA GLU A 108 -9.21 22.46 -14.07
C GLU A 108 -9.80 23.65 -14.86
N LYS A 109 -10.80 24.33 -14.29
CA LYS A 109 -11.38 25.53 -14.91
C LYS A 109 -10.38 26.67 -14.98
N GLU A 110 -9.61 26.87 -13.91
CA GLU A 110 -8.54 27.88 -13.89
C GLU A 110 -7.49 27.58 -14.97
N LEU A 111 -7.06 26.33 -15.09
CA LEU A 111 -6.10 25.88 -16.11
C LEU A 111 -6.65 26.10 -17.51
N GLN A 112 -7.91 25.72 -17.76
CA GLN A 112 -8.57 25.97 -19.05
C GLN A 112 -8.69 27.47 -19.36
N ALA A 113 -9.01 28.29 -18.36
CA ALA A 113 -9.11 29.74 -18.51
C ALA A 113 -7.75 30.39 -18.85
N THR A 114 -6.63 29.73 -18.53
CA THR A 114 -5.31 30.23 -18.95
C THR A 114 -5.13 30.20 -20.46
N GLY A 115 -5.85 29.32 -21.18
CA GLY A 115 -5.70 29.09 -22.62
C GLY A 115 -4.38 28.41 -23.02
N VAL A 116 -3.59 27.96 -22.04
CA VAL A 116 -2.25 27.41 -22.24
C VAL A 116 -2.22 25.96 -21.79
N SER A 117 -1.86 25.04 -22.68
CA SER A 117 -1.69 23.62 -22.35
C SER A 117 -0.20 23.29 -22.19
N LEU A 118 0.18 22.72 -21.05
CA LEU A 118 1.55 22.29 -20.79
C LEU A 118 1.73 20.82 -21.22
N PRO A 119 2.48 20.55 -22.30
CA PRO A 119 2.66 19.19 -22.79
C PRO A 119 3.49 18.34 -21.83
N LEU A 120 3.30 17.01 -21.85
CA LEU A 120 4.05 16.06 -21.00
C LEU A 120 5.42 15.71 -21.58
N ALA A 121 5.56 15.85 -22.90
CA ALA A 121 6.79 15.60 -23.61
C ALA A 121 6.90 16.58 -24.78
N LEU A 122 8.14 16.94 -25.08
CA LEU A 122 8.48 17.81 -26.19
C LEU A 122 9.61 17.15 -26.96
N ASP A 123 9.43 17.05 -28.27
CA ASP A 123 10.46 16.58 -29.19
C ASP A 123 11.27 17.79 -29.68
N PRO A 124 12.59 17.84 -29.40
CA PRO A 124 13.45 18.90 -29.90
C PRO A 124 13.40 19.06 -31.42
N ALA A 125 13.27 17.97 -32.18
CA ALA A 125 13.24 18.03 -33.63
C ALA A 125 11.95 18.69 -34.16
N ASP A 126 10.80 18.41 -33.54
CA ASP A 126 9.52 19.06 -33.86
C ASP A 126 9.59 20.57 -33.55
N LEU A 127 10.18 20.94 -32.41
CA LEU A 127 10.38 22.34 -32.04
C LEU A 127 11.28 23.09 -33.04
N GLU A 128 12.37 22.46 -33.49
CA GLU A 128 13.22 23.05 -34.53
C GLU A 128 12.46 23.29 -35.84
N ASN A 129 11.66 22.31 -36.25
CA ASN A 129 10.84 22.43 -37.47
C ASN A 129 9.85 23.58 -37.36
N ARG A 130 9.17 23.74 -36.22
CA ARG A 130 8.24 24.85 -35.96
C ARG A 130 8.95 26.21 -36.00
N ILE A 131 10.14 26.32 -35.41
CA ILE A 131 10.94 27.56 -35.44
C ILE A 131 11.34 27.89 -36.89
N ARG A 132 11.78 26.89 -37.66
CA ARG A 132 12.15 27.06 -39.07
C ARG A 132 10.96 27.40 -39.94
N GLU A 133 9.80 26.79 -39.69
CA GLU A 133 8.56 27.10 -40.38
C GLU A 133 8.15 28.56 -40.12
N ALA A 134 8.18 29.01 -38.86
CA ALA A 134 7.92 30.40 -38.51
C ALA A 134 8.86 31.37 -39.24
N ALA A 135 10.14 31.02 -39.42
CA ALA A 135 11.08 31.83 -40.19
C ALA A 135 10.76 31.83 -41.68
N SER A 136 10.42 30.67 -42.27
CA SER A 136 10.11 30.52 -43.70
C SER A 136 8.90 31.34 -44.16
N GLN A 137 7.97 31.62 -43.24
CA GLN A 137 6.80 32.48 -43.47
C GLN A 137 7.14 33.98 -43.37
N THR A 138 8.41 34.33 -43.17
CA THR A 138 8.91 35.70 -43.03
C THR A 138 10.13 35.93 -43.91
N ARG A 139 10.64 37.15 -43.95
CA ARG A 139 11.88 37.49 -44.70
C ARG A 139 13.15 37.26 -43.89
N VAL A 140 13.11 36.39 -42.88
CA VAL A 140 14.22 36.12 -41.97
C VAL A 140 15.00 34.87 -42.41
N SER A 141 16.32 34.92 -42.32
CA SER A 141 17.19 33.75 -42.51
C SER A 141 17.77 33.30 -41.17
N ILE A 142 17.55 32.05 -40.78
CA ILE A 142 18.16 31.48 -39.58
C ILE A 142 19.58 31.04 -39.92
N SER A 143 20.58 31.69 -39.33
CA SER A 143 22.00 31.35 -39.49
C SER A 143 22.46 30.28 -38.49
N ARG A 144 21.85 30.22 -37.30
CA ARG A 144 22.10 29.16 -36.31
C ARG A 144 20.82 28.83 -35.54
N LEU A 145 20.55 27.55 -35.37
CA LEU A 145 19.50 27.05 -34.50
C LEU A 145 20.06 25.84 -33.77
N ASN A 146 20.26 25.98 -32.46
CA ASN A 146 20.83 24.92 -31.63
C ASN A 146 19.91 24.66 -30.44
N ALA A 147 19.46 23.42 -30.29
CA ALA A 147 18.96 22.93 -29.01
C ALA A 147 20.10 22.96 -27.98
N LEU A 148 19.83 23.56 -26.83
CA LEU A 148 20.71 23.55 -25.68
C LEU A 148 20.29 22.40 -24.74
N PRO A 149 21.17 21.94 -23.82
CA PRO A 149 20.81 20.88 -22.89
C PRO A 149 19.54 21.19 -22.12
N ALA A 150 18.61 20.24 -22.08
CA ALA A 150 17.40 20.34 -21.29
C ALA A 150 17.74 20.50 -19.81
N ARG A 151 16.93 21.26 -19.08
CA ARG A 151 17.07 21.44 -17.63
C ARG A 151 15.72 21.25 -16.95
N ILE A 152 15.76 20.85 -15.69
CA ILE A 152 14.57 20.68 -14.85
C ILE A 152 14.58 21.81 -13.80
N ASP A 153 13.43 22.45 -13.63
CA ASP A 153 13.18 23.44 -12.60
C ASP A 153 11.85 23.11 -11.91
N GLY A 154 11.92 22.57 -10.69
CA GLY A 154 10.77 21.94 -10.04
C GLY A 154 10.19 20.81 -10.90
N TYR A 155 8.93 20.97 -11.32
CA TYR A 155 8.24 20.04 -12.23
C TYR A 155 8.19 20.54 -13.68
N ALA A 156 8.88 21.64 -13.99
CA ALA A 156 9.02 22.14 -15.36
C ALA A 156 10.26 21.55 -16.01
N LYS A 157 10.06 20.82 -17.11
CA LYS A 157 11.14 20.46 -18.01
C LYS A 157 11.26 21.54 -19.08
N ILE A 158 12.41 22.21 -19.09
CA ILE A 158 12.70 23.34 -19.96
C ILE A 158 13.64 22.89 -21.08
N LEU A 159 13.24 23.15 -22.32
CA LEU A 159 13.99 22.89 -23.53
C LEU A 159 14.45 24.22 -24.15
N PRO A 160 15.66 24.67 -23.82
CA PRO A 160 16.22 25.90 -24.35
C PRO A 160 16.70 25.74 -25.80
N PHE A 161 16.44 26.75 -26.63
CA PHE A 161 16.96 26.90 -27.98
C PHE A 161 17.67 28.24 -28.11
N GLN A 162 18.84 28.21 -28.74
CA GLN A 162 19.51 29.41 -29.23
C GLN A 162 19.20 29.59 -30.70
N VAL A 163 18.60 30.73 -31.06
CA VAL A 163 18.27 31.08 -32.44
C VAL A 163 19.02 32.34 -32.84
N VAL A 164 19.91 32.22 -33.82
CA VAL A 164 20.59 33.33 -34.46
C VAL A 164 20.01 33.50 -35.85
N PHE A 165 19.54 34.71 -36.15
CA PHE A 165 18.87 34.99 -37.41
C PHE A 165 19.21 36.38 -37.96
N ASP A 166 19.13 36.50 -39.28
CA ASP A 166 19.36 37.73 -40.02
C ASP A 166 18.04 38.22 -40.60
N ALA A 167 17.76 39.51 -40.43
CA ALA A 167 16.58 40.17 -40.98
C ALA A 167 16.97 41.37 -41.84
N PRO A 168 16.30 41.58 -43.00
CA PRO A 168 16.61 42.70 -43.89
C PRO A 168 16.20 44.06 -43.30
N ASP A 169 15.22 44.07 -42.41
CA ASP A 169 14.67 45.26 -41.79
C ASP A 169 14.02 44.94 -40.42
N VAL A 170 13.78 45.97 -39.60
CA VAL A 170 13.15 45.85 -38.27
C VAL A 170 11.76 45.21 -38.34
N GLY A 171 10.99 45.50 -39.39
CA GLY A 171 9.65 44.96 -39.58
C GLY A 171 9.69 43.44 -39.71
N SER A 172 10.59 42.92 -40.54
CA SER A 172 10.81 41.48 -40.72
C SER A 172 11.19 40.78 -39.41
N SER A 173 12.08 41.38 -38.58
CA SER A 173 12.40 40.85 -37.25
C SER A 173 11.18 40.81 -36.34
N LYS A 174 10.39 41.89 -36.29
CA LYS A 174 9.17 41.95 -35.47
C LYS A 174 8.14 40.92 -35.90
N THR A 175 7.95 40.72 -37.20
CA THR A 175 7.04 39.70 -37.73
C THR A 175 7.51 38.29 -37.34
N PHE A 176 8.80 37.98 -37.43
CA PHE A 176 9.32 36.68 -37.02
C PHE A 176 9.15 36.44 -35.52
N LEU A 177 9.49 37.41 -34.67
CA LEU A 177 9.25 37.32 -33.22
C LEU A 177 7.76 37.16 -32.89
N ALA A 178 6.87 37.85 -33.61
CA ALA A 178 5.43 37.68 -33.46
C ALA A 178 4.94 36.29 -33.88
N ARG A 179 5.53 35.69 -34.92
CA ARG A 179 5.25 34.30 -35.34
C ARG A 179 5.75 33.28 -34.34
N LEU A 180 6.93 33.47 -33.75
CA LEU A 180 7.43 32.59 -32.69
C LEU A 180 6.46 32.55 -31.51
N ARG A 181 5.91 33.70 -31.11
CA ARG A 181 4.88 33.80 -30.06
C ARG A 181 3.57 33.06 -30.38
N GLN A 182 3.32 32.73 -31.64
CA GLN A 182 2.14 31.96 -32.07
C GLN A 182 2.36 30.44 -32.04
N ILE A 183 3.57 29.97 -31.71
CA ILE A 183 3.79 28.54 -31.53
C ILE A 183 2.93 28.07 -30.34
N GLU A 184 2.05 27.09 -30.59
CA GLU A 184 1.08 26.53 -29.63
C GLU A 184 1.73 25.65 -28.55
N ILE A 185 2.87 26.09 -28.02
CA ILE A 185 3.62 25.44 -26.95
C ILE A 185 4.05 26.55 -26.00
N PRO A 186 3.89 26.39 -24.67
CA PRO A 186 4.27 27.42 -23.72
C PRO A 186 5.77 27.70 -23.82
N HIS A 187 6.14 28.95 -24.07
CA HIS A 187 7.54 29.35 -24.20
C HIS A 187 7.78 30.80 -23.76
N THR A 188 9.01 31.09 -23.35
CA THR A 188 9.49 32.45 -23.10
C THR A 188 10.57 32.83 -24.12
N PHE A 189 10.74 34.14 -24.29
CA PHE A 189 11.73 34.72 -25.20
C PHE A 189 12.62 35.68 -24.43
N SER A 190 13.92 35.59 -24.65
CA SER A 190 14.89 36.60 -24.24
C SER A 190 15.85 36.92 -25.39
N SER A 191 16.33 38.16 -25.45
CA SER A 191 17.35 38.57 -26.43
C SER A 191 18.50 39.27 -25.74
N ASP A 192 19.72 38.93 -26.15
CA ASP A 192 20.90 39.71 -25.78
C ASP A 192 20.94 40.96 -26.66
N ALA A 193 20.56 42.12 -26.10
CA ALA A 193 20.65 43.47 -26.68
C ALA A 193 20.37 43.58 -28.20
N VAL A 194 19.11 43.82 -28.58
CA VAL A 194 18.68 44.07 -29.97
C VAL A 194 19.42 45.27 -30.58
N ARG A 195 20.36 45.02 -31.49
CA ARG A 195 20.76 46.02 -32.48
C ARG A 195 19.68 46.02 -33.56
N LEU A 196 18.98 47.14 -33.72
CA LEU A 196 17.79 47.29 -34.59
C LEU A 196 18.08 47.11 -36.11
N SER A 197 19.25 46.61 -36.51
CA SER A 197 19.54 46.12 -37.86
C SER A 197 20.66 45.07 -37.80
N GLY A 198 20.51 43.98 -38.57
CA GLY A 198 21.50 42.91 -38.68
C GLY A 198 21.13 41.61 -37.96
N THR A 199 22.17 40.85 -37.60
CA THR A 199 22.07 39.54 -36.96
C THR A 199 21.58 39.67 -35.51
N LEU A 200 20.52 38.96 -35.16
CA LEU A 200 19.94 38.88 -33.81
C LEU A 200 20.18 37.52 -33.20
N ASN A 201 20.43 37.49 -31.90
CA ASN A 201 20.56 36.27 -31.09
C ASN A 201 19.47 36.28 -30.03
N ILE A 202 18.62 35.26 -30.07
CA ILE A 202 17.53 35.08 -29.12
C ILE A 202 17.62 33.71 -28.47
N ARG A 203 17.11 33.63 -27.25
CA ARG A 203 16.89 32.39 -26.55
C ARG A 203 15.40 32.15 -26.40
N LEU A 204 14.96 30.96 -26.81
CA LEU A 204 13.60 30.45 -26.63
C LEU A 204 13.66 29.32 -25.61
N ASP A 205 12.92 29.43 -24.53
CA ASP A 205 12.79 28.36 -23.55
C ASP A 205 11.38 27.77 -23.68
N PHE A 206 11.26 26.52 -24.14
CA PHE A 206 9.98 25.80 -24.21
C PHE A 206 9.75 24.99 -22.94
N PHE A 207 8.50 24.95 -22.47
CA PHE A 207 8.13 24.33 -21.21
C PHE A 207 7.24 23.11 -21.41
N SER A 208 7.53 22.07 -20.63
CA SER A 208 6.73 20.85 -20.51
C SER A 208 6.64 20.43 -19.04
N PHE A 209 5.65 19.60 -18.70
CA PHE A 209 5.50 19.06 -17.36
C PHE A 209 6.29 17.75 -17.22
N ASP A 210 7.17 17.68 -16.23
CA ASP A 210 7.93 16.46 -15.92
C ASP A 210 7.09 15.52 -15.04
N GLU A 211 6.35 14.63 -15.69
CA GLU A 211 5.52 13.65 -15.00
C GLU A 211 6.33 12.62 -14.20
N ALA A 212 7.56 12.33 -14.60
CA ALA A 212 8.42 11.38 -13.90
C ALA A 212 8.89 11.97 -12.57
N ALA A 213 9.42 13.20 -12.61
CA ALA A 213 9.83 13.93 -11.41
C ALA A 213 8.64 14.15 -10.45
N PHE A 214 7.45 14.45 -10.98
CA PHE A 214 6.24 14.57 -10.17
C PHE A 214 5.93 13.26 -9.43
N LYS A 215 5.92 12.12 -10.15
CA LYS A 215 5.58 10.81 -9.57
C LYS A 215 6.57 10.30 -8.54
N GLU A 216 7.84 10.68 -8.60
CA GLU A 216 8.82 10.23 -7.59
C GLU A 216 8.64 10.89 -6.23
N ILE A 217 8.09 12.11 -6.21
CA ILE A 217 8.08 12.96 -5.01
C ILE A 217 6.69 13.04 -4.37
N THR A 218 5.61 12.67 -5.07
CA THR A 218 4.25 12.81 -4.52
C THR A 218 4.04 11.91 -3.30
N ASP A 219 3.61 12.51 -2.19
CA ASP A 219 3.34 11.84 -0.91
C ASP A 219 2.25 10.76 -1.02
N CYS A 220 1.36 10.88 -2.00
CA CYS A 220 0.22 10.01 -2.21
C CYS A 220 0.53 8.75 -3.04
N ASN A 221 1.75 8.23 -2.92
CA ASN A 221 2.20 6.95 -3.52
C ASN A 221 2.14 5.75 -2.55
N VAL A 222 1.49 5.89 -1.39
CA VAL A 222 1.51 4.85 -0.36
C VAL A 222 0.61 3.66 -0.74
N LYS A 223 1.20 2.47 -0.81
CA LYS A 223 0.47 1.22 -1.06
C LYS A 223 -0.26 0.75 0.19
N VAL A 224 -1.57 0.99 0.25
CA VAL A 224 -2.43 0.50 1.34
C VAL A 224 -2.59 -1.02 1.28
N THR A 225 -2.05 -1.73 2.28
CA THR A 225 -2.13 -3.18 2.39
C THR A 225 -3.10 -3.56 3.52
N ILE A 226 -4.20 -4.25 3.15
CA ILE A 226 -5.16 -4.76 4.14
C ILE A 226 -4.52 -5.97 4.84
N PRO A 227 -4.55 -6.04 6.18
CA PRO A 227 -4.08 -7.22 6.90
C PRO A 227 -4.88 -8.47 6.52
N THR A 228 -4.21 -9.61 6.42
CA THR A 228 -4.86 -10.88 6.10
C THR A 228 -5.54 -11.45 7.35
N ILE A 229 -6.87 -11.41 7.40
CA ILE A 229 -7.68 -12.07 8.43
C ILE A 229 -8.13 -13.43 7.90
N MET A 230 -7.73 -14.51 8.58
CA MET A 230 -8.08 -15.87 8.16
C MET A 230 -9.55 -16.18 8.51
N PRO A 231 -10.34 -16.76 7.59
CA PRO A 231 -11.70 -17.18 7.89
C PRO A 231 -11.68 -18.26 8.99
N ARG A 232 -12.40 -18.00 10.09
CA ARG A 232 -12.54 -18.94 11.21
C ARG A 232 -13.84 -19.71 11.09
N ASP A 233 -13.76 -21.04 11.05
CA ASP A 233 -14.94 -21.89 11.18
C ASP A 233 -15.37 -21.96 12.65
N ILE A 234 -16.67 -21.72 12.89
CA ILE A 234 -17.30 -21.72 14.21
C ILE A 234 -18.39 -22.78 14.34
N SER A 235 -18.58 -23.62 13.31
CA SER A 235 -19.66 -24.60 13.21
C SER A 235 -19.62 -25.66 14.32
N GLY A 236 -18.41 -26.06 14.74
CA GLY A 236 -18.16 -27.08 15.76
C GLY A 236 -18.19 -26.61 17.22
N ILE A 237 -18.58 -25.37 17.52
CA ILE A 237 -18.57 -24.83 18.88
C ILE A 237 -19.95 -24.96 19.53
N TYR A 238 -20.00 -25.54 20.73
CA TYR A 238 -21.22 -25.71 21.51
C TYR A 238 -21.28 -24.77 22.73
N LEU A 239 -20.16 -24.56 23.42
CA LEU A 239 -19.99 -23.68 24.58
C LEU A 239 -19.67 -22.25 24.15
N PHE A 240 -20.31 -21.28 24.80
CA PHE A 240 -20.19 -19.84 24.48
C PHE A 240 -20.51 -19.48 23.02
N LYS A 241 -21.24 -20.34 22.31
CA LYS A 241 -21.61 -20.17 20.89
C LYS A 241 -22.16 -18.79 20.56
N GLY A 242 -23.00 -18.21 21.44
CA GLY A 242 -23.53 -16.87 21.28
C GLY A 242 -22.45 -15.79 21.19
N ARG A 243 -21.51 -15.79 22.15
CA ARG A 243 -20.40 -14.82 22.19
C ARG A 243 -19.43 -15.00 21.02
N VAL A 244 -19.11 -16.24 20.65
CA VAL A 244 -18.22 -16.51 19.52
C VAL A 244 -18.87 -16.10 18.19
N LYS A 245 -20.18 -16.33 18.03
CA LYS A 245 -20.95 -15.85 16.86
C LYS A 245 -20.96 -14.32 16.77
N GLU A 246 -21.22 -13.64 17.87
CA GLU A 246 -21.22 -12.17 17.92
C GLU A 246 -19.84 -11.60 17.56
N LEU A 247 -18.79 -12.18 18.13
CA LEU A 247 -17.41 -11.76 17.87
C LEU A 247 -17.00 -12.01 16.41
N LYS A 248 -17.41 -13.15 15.83
CA LYS A 248 -17.22 -13.43 14.40
C LYS A 248 -17.95 -12.42 13.53
N ALA A 249 -19.22 -12.14 13.80
CA ALA A 249 -20.00 -11.15 13.05
C ALA A 249 -19.33 -9.77 13.09
N LYS A 250 -18.76 -9.39 14.25
CA LYS A 250 -17.99 -8.16 14.41
C LYS A 250 -16.69 -8.16 13.61
N VAL A 251 -15.95 -9.28 13.57
CA VAL A 251 -14.75 -9.44 12.72
C VAL A 251 -15.11 -9.31 11.25
N ASP A 252 -16.18 -9.99 10.81
CA ASP A 252 -16.64 -9.93 9.42
C ASP A 252 -17.05 -8.49 9.03
N GLN A 253 -17.76 -7.79 9.92
CA GLN A 253 -18.12 -6.38 9.75
C GLN A 253 -16.90 -5.45 9.65
N GLU A 254 -15.92 -5.58 10.56
CA GLU A 254 -14.71 -4.75 10.52
C GLU A 254 -13.81 -5.12 9.35
N THR A 255 -13.79 -6.37 8.91
CA THR A 255 -13.08 -6.78 7.68
C THR A 255 -13.68 -6.09 6.45
N ALA A 256 -15.01 -6.01 6.36
CA ALA A 256 -15.68 -5.24 5.33
C ALA A 256 -15.39 -3.73 5.45
N SER A 257 -15.31 -3.19 6.67
CA SER A 257 -14.98 -1.78 6.93
C SER A 257 -13.56 -1.42 6.44
N MET A 258 -12.58 -2.30 6.62
CA MET A 258 -11.21 -2.09 6.12
C MET A 258 -11.14 -1.92 4.60
N VAL A 259 -11.94 -2.69 3.86
CA VAL A 259 -12.03 -2.57 2.40
C VAL A 259 -12.58 -1.19 2.01
N ASP A 260 -13.59 -0.70 2.73
CA ASP A 260 -14.17 0.61 2.50
C ASP A 260 -13.19 1.74 2.83
N VAL A 261 -12.47 1.65 3.97
CA VAL A 261 -11.43 2.61 4.35
C VAL A 261 -10.30 2.66 3.32
N LYS A 262 -9.80 1.50 2.88
CA LYS A 262 -8.81 1.43 1.81
C LYS A 262 -9.31 2.11 0.55
N ARG A 263 -10.56 1.83 0.14
CA ARG A 263 -11.16 2.42 -1.07
C ARG A 263 -11.21 3.95 -0.95
N LYS A 264 -11.80 4.47 0.13
CA LYS A 264 -11.94 5.90 0.39
C LYS A 264 -10.59 6.63 0.42
N PHE A 265 -9.62 6.05 1.12
CA PHE A 265 -8.27 6.61 1.17
C PHE A 265 -7.63 6.63 -0.23
N THR A 266 -7.66 5.51 -0.94
CA THR A 266 -7.05 5.40 -2.28
C THR A 266 -7.68 6.40 -3.25
N THR A 267 -9.01 6.52 -3.26
CA THR A 267 -9.72 7.51 -4.09
C THR A 267 -9.33 8.93 -3.71
N SER A 268 -9.35 9.27 -2.42
CA SER A 268 -8.97 10.63 -1.97
C SER A 268 -7.53 10.96 -2.36
N CYS A 269 -6.63 9.98 -2.25
CA CYS A 269 -5.23 10.10 -2.59
C CYS A 269 -4.98 10.27 -4.09
N GLU A 270 -5.73 9.57 -4.93
CA GLU A 270 -5.70 9.75 -6.38
C GLU A 270 -6.18 11.15 -6.80
N VAL A 271 -7.27 11.65 -6.21
CA VAL A 271 -7.77 13.00 -6.48
C VAL A 271 -6.79 14.06 -5.97
N GLN A 272 -6.16 13.84 -4.81
CA GLN A 272 -5.11 14.73 -4.31
C GLN A 272 -3.92 14.81 -5.27
N ASN A 273 -3.44 13.67 -5.79
CA ASN A 273 -2.38 13.67 -6.80
C ASN A 273 -2.77 14.47 -8.06
N GLN A 274 -4.03 14.41 -8.48
CA GLN A 274 -4.52 15.21 -9.61
C GLN A 274 -4.53 16.70 -9.28
N ILE A 275 -4.97 17.08 -8.07
CA ILE A 275 -4.94 18.46 -7.58
C ILE A 275 -3.51 18.98 -7.56
N ASP A 276 -2.59 18.26 -6.94
CA ASP A 276 -1.19 18.66 -6.84
C ASP A 276 -0.58 18.83 -8.22
N ARG A 277 -0.88 17.93 -9.16
CA ARG A 277 -0.46 18.05 -10.56
C ARG A 277 -0.99 19.35 -11.19
N LEU A 278 -2.29 19.61 -11.09
CA LEU A 278 -2.92 20.80 -11.67
C LEU A 278 -2.35 22.09 -11.06
N THR A 279 -2.17 22.13 -9.74
CA THR A 279 -1.57 23.27 -9.04
C THR A 279 -0.17 23.55 -9.55
N ASN A 280 0.68 22.53 -9.68
CA ASN A 280 2.04 22.70 -10.20
C ASN A 280 2.05 23.12 -11.68
N GLN A 281 1.14 22.60 -12.51
CA GLN A 281 1.00 23.04 -13.89
C GLN A 281 0.60 24.53 -13.97
N LEU A 282 -0.35 24.97 -13.14
CA LEU A 282 -0.76 26.36 -13.03
C LEU A 282 0.38 27.27 -12.57
N GLU A 283 1.17 26.84 -11.58
CA GLU A 283 2.32 27.60 -11.10
C GLU A 283 3.36 27.83 -12.21
N ILE A 284 3.66 26.78 -13.00
CA ILE A 284 4.55 26.89 -14.16
C ILE A 284 3.98 27.86 -15.19
N ILE A 285 2.69 27.75 -15.53
CA ILE A 285 2.06 28.66 -16.50
C ILE A 285 2.08 30.12 -16.00
N ASN A 286 1.83 30.33 -14.71
CA ASN A 286 1.85 31.66 -14.10
C ASN A 286 3.28 32.25 -14.08
N SER A 287 4.31 31.43 -13.89
CA SER A 287 5.71 31.87 -13.95
C SER A 287 6.15 32.23 -15.37
N ILE A 288 5.66 31.52 -16.39
CA ILE A 288 5.85 31.86 -17.81
C ILE A 288 5.17 33.20 -18.16
N LYS A 289 3.95 33.42 -17.66
CA LYS A 289 3.21 34.67 -17.89
C LYS A 289 3.87 35.88 -17.23
N SER A 290 4.47 35.73 -16.05
CA SER A 290 5.15 36.84 -15.36
C SER A 290 6.49 37.21 -16.00
N THR A 291 7.10 36.28 -16.75
CA THR A 291 8.38 36.49 -17.44
C THR A 291 8.24 36.85 -18.91
N SER A 292 7.02 36.80 -19.47
CA SER A 292 6.75 37.22 -20.86
C SER A 292 6.40 38.72 -20.91
N PRO A 293 7.23 39.57 -21.53
CA PRO A 293 7.01 41.02 -21.63
C PRO A 293 5.92 41.42 -22.63
#